data_AF-A0A7K2TRT2-F1
#
_entry.id   AF-A0A7K2TRT2-F1
#
_cell.length_a   1.000
_cell.length_b   1.000
_cell.length_c   1.000
_cell.angle_alpha   90.00
_cell.angle_beta   90.00
_cell.angle_gamma   90.00
#
_symmetry.space_group_name_H-M   'P 1'
#
loop_
_entity.id
_entity.type
_entity.pdbx_description
1 polymer ?
#
loop_
_entity_poly.entity_id
_entity_poly.type
_entity_poly.pdbx_seq_one_letter_code
_entity_poly.pdbx_strand_id
1 'polypeptide(L)'
;MKAETFVGDGSRGLWTDAPLSARIDPAAPGKAGGAAWWATSVCDGRPAVHLLQVAYPYDRIVTGDRLEALLHAYAGDAAARRGCTGVAHPEAAEFATS
;
A
#
# COMPACT_ATOMS: atom_id res chain seq x y z
N MET A 1 7.95 2.83 10.24
CA MET A 1 7.32 2.25 9.03
C MET A 1 6.59 0.95 9.38
N LYS A 2 5.47 0.68 8.71
CA LYS A 2 4.58 -0.48 8.90
C LYS A 2 4.19 -1.03 7.53
N ALA A 3 4.17 -2.35 7.36
CA ALA A 3 3.72 -2.99 6.12
C ALA A 3 2.74 -4.13 6.45
N GLU A 4 1.54 -4.08 5.89
CA GLU A 4 0.44 -5.00 6.21
C GLU A 4 -0.31 -5.45 4.96
N THR A 5 -0.82 -6.69 4.98
CA THR A 5 -1.65 -7.23 3.91
C THR A 5 -3.00 -7.61 4.47
N PHE A 6 -4.06 -7.05 3.87
CA PHE A 6 -5.45 -7.31 4.21
C PHE A 6 -6.11 -8.06 3.05
N VAL A 7 -6.92 -9.08 3.33
CA VAL A 7 -7.55 -9.94 2.31
C VAL A 7 -9.04 -10.12 2.60
N GLY A 8 -9.86 -10.16 1.55
CA GLY A 8 -11.29 -10.40 1.63
C GLY A 8 -11.99 -9.33 2.46
N ASP A 9 -12.79 -9.75 3.44
CA ASP A 9 -13.51 -8.79 4.29
C ASP A 9 -12.57 -7.89 5.11
N GLY A 10 -11.33 -8.34 5.38
CA GLY A 10 -10.31 -7.51 6.03
C GLY A 10 -9.85 -6.33 5.19
N SER A 11 -10.06 -6.36 3.86
CA SER A 11 -9.72 -5.24 2.97
C SER A 11 -10.81 -4.17 2.90
N ARG A 12 -11.95 -4.37 3.58
CA ARG A 12 -13.11 -3.49 3.53
C ARG A 12 -13.08 -2.51 4.71
N GLY A 13 -13.43 -1.25 4.45
CA GLY A 13 -13.51 -0.23 5.50
C GLY A 13 -12.14 0.14 6.10
N LEU A 14 -11.06 -0.06 5.34
CA LEU A 14 -9.73 0.35 5.74
C LEU A 14 -9.58 1.87 5.69
N TRP A 15 -8.89 2.40 6.68
CA TRP A 15 -8.53 3.82 6.81
C TRP A 15 -7.06 3.93 7.15
N THR A 16 -6.44 5.03 6.76
CA THR A 16 -5.07 5.34 7.18
C THR A 16 -5.01 5.87 8.60
N ASP A 17 -4.02 5.46 9.39
CA ASP A 17 -3.78 5.96 10.76
C ASP A 17 -3.19 7.39 10.82
N ALA A 18 -3.30 8.18 9.75
CA ALA A 18 -2.73 9.52 9.60
C ALA A 18 -3.64 10.62 10.22
N PRO A 19 -3.11 11.80 10.58
CA PRO A 19 -3.90 12.91 11.15
C PRO A 19 -5.05 13.40 10.26
N LEU A 20 -5.01 13.06 8.97
CA LEU A 20 -6.14 13.14 8.05
C LEU A 20 -6.42 11.71 7.57
N SER A 21 -7.29 10.99 8.27
CA SER A 21 -7.65 9.62 7.90
C SER A 21 -8.35 9.62 6.55
N ALA A 22 -7.75 8.95 5.56
CA ALA A 22 -8.35 8.73 4.26
C ALA A 22 -8.81 7.29 4.14
N ARG A 23 -9.91 7.09 3.41
CA ARG A 23 -10.42 5.76 3.08
C ARG A 23 -9.50 5.10 2.06
N ILE A 24 -9.14 3.85 2.31
CA ILE A 24 -8.43 3.01 1.35
C ILE A 24 -9.48 2.28 0.49
N ASP A 25 -9.36 2.40 -0.83
CA ASP A 25 -10.18 1.66 -1.78
C ASP A 25 -9.48 0.34 -2.15
N PRO A 26 -10.04 -0.84 -1.82
CA PRO A 26 -9.47 -2.10 -2.25
C PRO A 26 -9.56 -2.36 -3.77
N ALA A 27 -10.33 -1.55 -4.51
CA ALA A 27 -10.46 -1.68 -5.96
C ALA A 27 -9.36 -0.96 -6.74
N ALA A 28 -8.65 -0.01 -6.14
CA ALA A 28 -7.64 0.79 -6.82
C ALA A 28 -6.42 1.03 -5.92
N PRO A 29 -5.19 0.88 -6.44
CA PRO A 29 -4.00 1.28 -5.70
C PRO A 29 -3.97 2.80 -5.52
N GLY A 30 -3.22 3.28 -4.53
CA GLY A 30 -3.14 4.72 -4.30
C GLY A 30 -2.27 5.13 -3.12
N LYS A 31 -2.43 6.40 -2.74
CA LYS A 31 -1.78 7.00 -1.58
C LYS A 31 -2.74 7.82 -0.74
N ALA A 32 -2.34 8.09 0.49
CA ALA A 32 -3.04 9.00 1.38
C ALA A 32 -2.09 9.70 2.35
N GLY A 33 -2.42 10.96 2.67
CA GLY A 33 -1.81 11.70 3.76
C GLY A 33 -0.29 11.92 3.68
N GLY A 34 0.33 11.74 2.50
CA GLY A 34 1.78 11.87 2.30
C GLY A 34 2.62 10.81 3.01
N ALA A 35 2.00 9.78 3.57
CA ALA A 35 2.67 8.83 4.46
C ALA A 35 2.12 7.41 4.36
N ALA A 36 1.16 7.15 3.48
CA ALA A 36 0.60 5.83 3.24
C ALA A 36 0.45 5.59 1.74
N TRP A 37 0.86 4.41 1.29
CA TRP A 37 0.71 3.93 -0.08
C TRP A 37 0.19 2.49 -0.03
N TRP A 38 -0.62 2.10 -0.99
CA TRP A 38 -1.09 0.72 -1.07
C TRP A 38 -1.14 0.21 -2.50
N ALA A 39 -0.77 -1.06 -2.64
CA ALA A 39 -1.03 -1.86 -3.84
C ALA A 39 -2.28 -2.72 -3.63
N THR A 40 -2.93 -3.12 -4.71
CA THR A 40 -4.08 -4.04 -4.68
C THR A 40 -3.75 -5.33 -5.41
N SER A 41 -4.40 -6.42 -5.04
CA SER A 41 -4.30 -7.71 -5.75
C SER A 41 -5.55 -8.56 -5.50
N VAL A 42 -5.60 -9.75 -6.10
CA VAL A 42 -6.66 -10.74 -5.87
C VAL A 42 -6.04 -12.05 -5.36
N CYS A 43 -6.35 -12.42 -4.11
CA CYS A 43 -5.89 -13.64 -3.45
C CYS A 43 -7.04 -14.63 -3.31
N ASP A 44 -6.95 -15.81 -3.93
CA ASP A 44 -8.01 -16.83 -3.92
C ASP A 44 -9.39 -16.28 -4.33
N GLY A 45 -9.42 -15.41 -5.34
CA GLY A 45 -10.66 -14.75 -5.82
C GLY A 45 -11.18 -13.64 -4.90
N ARG A 46 -10.45 -13.26 -3.85
CA ARG A 46 -10.82 -12.19 -2.91
C ARG A 46 -9.93 -10.97 -3.07
N PRO A 47 -10.46 -9.74 -2.96
CA PRO A 47 -9.65 -8.53 -3.03
C PRO A 47 -8.63 -8.50 -1.90
N ALA A 48 -7.45 -7.94 -2.17
CA ALA A 48 -6.40 -7.75 -1.20
C ALA A 48 -5.75 -6.37 -1.34
N VAL A 49 -5.33 -5.83 -0.21
CA VAL A 49 -4.64 -4.54 -0.08
C VAL A 49 -3.30 -4.78 0.61
N HIS A 50 -2.22 -4.32 0.00
CA HIS A 50 -0.87 -4.34 0.56
C HIS A 50 -0.49 -2.91 0.94
N LEU A 51 -0.64 -2.58 2.22
CA LEU A 51 -0.41 -1.25 2.77
C LEU A 51 1.04 -1.09 3.21
N LEU A 52 1.65 0.03 2.82
CA LEU A 52 2.91 0.55 3.35
C LEU A 52 2.63 1.91 4.00
N GLN A 53 2.94 2.05 5.29
CA GLN A 53 2.76 3.28 6.04
C GLN A 53 4.04 3.74 6.74
N VAL A 54 4.29 5.03 6.67
CA VAL A 54 5.39 5.76 7.27
C VAL A 54 4.84 6.58 8.44
N ALA A 55 5.37 6.36 9.65
CA ALA A 55 4.78 6.94 10.86
C ALA A 55 5.42 8.28 11.25
N TYR A 56 6.69 8.51 10.88
CA TYR A 56 7.44 9.67 11.35
C TYR A 56 8.25 10.34 10.26
N PRO A 57 8.39 11.68 10.32
CA PRO A 57 9.10 12.47 9.32
C PRO A 57 10.62 12.27 9.30
N TYR A 58 11.22 11.48 10.19
CA TYR A 58 12.61 11.05 10.00
C TYR A 58 12.76 10.13 8.78
N ASP A 59 11.64 9.53 8.34
CA ASP A 59 11.52 8.82 7.07
C ASP A 59 11.49 9.80 5.87
N ARG A 60 11.53 11.14 6.04
CA ARG A 60 11.73 12.12 4.95
C ARG A 60 13.11 12.02 4.28
N ILE A 61 14.04 11.26 4.88
CA ILE A 61 15.31 10.88 4.24
C ILE A 61 15.06 9.80 3.17
N VAL A 62 13.95 9.06 3.27
CA VAL A 62 13.56 8.06 2.29
C VAL A 62 12.91 8.78 1.11
N THR A 63 13.63 8.80 -0.02
CA THR A 63 13.16 9.38 -1.28
C THR A 63 11.97 8.60 -1.84
N GLY A 64 11.13 9.25 -2.64
CA GLY A 64 9.99 8.64 -3.33
C GLY A 64 10.33 7.31 -4.02
N ASP A 65 11.44 7.27 -4.76
CA ASP A 65 11.89 6.05 -5.47
C ASP A 65 12.15 4.85 -4.53
N ARG A 66 12.62 5.10 -3.30
CA ARG A 66 12.85 4.03 -2.32
C ARG A 66 11.53 3.53 -1.75
N LEU A 67 10.55 4.41 -1.57
CA LEU A 67 9.21 4.03 -1.12
C LEU A 67 8.47 3.23 -2.20
N GLU A 68 8.59 3.66 -3.46
CA GLU A 68 8.07 2.92 -4.62
C GLU A 68 8.68 1.52 -4.68
N ALA A 69 10.01 1.43 -4.71
CA ALA A 69 10.70 0.14 -4.77
C ALA A 69 10.34 -0.77 -3.59
N LEU A 70 10.20 -0.21 -2.38
CA LEU A 70 9.83 -0.97 -1.20
C LEU A 70 8.40 -1.49 -1.27
N LEU A 71 7.44 -0.66 -1.68
CA LEU A 71 6.06 -1.11 -1.86
C LEU A 71 5.98 -2.21 -2.91
N HIS A 72 6.69 -2.04 -4.03
CA HIS A 72 6.72 -3.03 -5.11
C HIS A 72 7.27 -4.36 -4.63
N ALA A 73 8.43 -4.35 -3.96
CA ALA A 73 9.04 -5.54 -3.42
C ALA A 73 8.15 -6.22 -2.38
N TYR A 74 7.56 -5.44 -1.46
CA TYR A 74 6.68 -5.95 -0.42
C TYR A 74 5.42 -6.59 -0.99
N ALA A 75 4.69 -5.88 -1.86
CA ALA A 75 3.45 -6.39 -2.44
C ALA A 75 3.70 -7.60 -3.34
N GLY A 76 4.81 -7.61 -4.10
CA GLY A 76 5.25 -8.75 -4.89
C GLY A 76 5.50 -10.00 -4.04
N ASP A 77 6.30 -9.89 -2.97
CA ASP A 77 6.56 -11.01 -2.05
C ASP A 77 5.28 -11.46 -1.33
N ALA A 78 4.48 -10.51 -0.84
CA ALA A 78 3.24 -10.80 -0.14
C ALA A 78 2.21 -11.52 -1.03
N ALA A 79 2.12 -11.12 -2.31
CA ALA A 79 1.27 -11.75 -3.30
C ALA A 79 1.77 -13.15 -3.66
N ALA A 80 3.07 -13.32 -3.92
CA ALA A 80 3.66 -14.60 -4.28
C ALA A 80 3.46 -15.66 -3.17
N ARG A 81 3.67 -15.29 -1.91
CA ARG A 81 3.47 -16.19 -0.75
C ARG A 81 2.02 -16.63 -0.55
N ARG A 82 1.06 -15.87 -1.07
CA ARG A 82 -0.38 -16.08 -0.90
C ARG A 82 -1.08 -16.53 -2.17
N GLY A 83 -0.34 -16.77 -3.26
CA GLY A 83 -0.92 -17.12 -4.56
C GLY A 83 -1.81 -16.02 -5.16
N CYS A 84 -1.58 -14.76 -4.80
CA CYS A 84 -2.37 -13.65 -5.33
C CYS A 84 -1.96 -13.32 -6.77
N THR A 85 -2.91 -12.78 -7.53
CA THR A 85 -2.72 -12.38 -8.94
C THR A 85 -3.14 -10.93 -9.13
N GLY A 86 -2.75 -10.33 -10.26
CA GLY A 86 -3.18 -8.98 -10.63
C GLY A 86 -2.70 -7.90 -9.66
N VAL A 87 -1.45 -7.98 -9.21
CA VAL A 87 -0.87 -6.93 -8.35
C VAL A 87 -0.82 -5.62 -9.14
N ALA A 88 -1.53 -4.60 -8.64
CA ALA A 88 -1.55 -3.26 -9.19
C ALA A 88 -0.92 -2.29 -8.19
N HIS A 89 -0.03 -1.43 -8.67
CA HIS A 89 0.71 -0.46 -7.87
C HIS A 89 0.22 0.96 -8.14
N PRO A 90 0.42 1.91 -7.19
CA PRO A 90 0.21 3.32 -7.44
C PRO A 90 1.12 3.79 -8.59
N GLU A 91 0.72 4.85 -9.27
CA GLU A 91 1.59 5.48 -10.27
C GLU A 91 2.82 6.10 -9.61
N ALA A 92 3.95 6.19 -10.32
CA ALA A 92 5.19 6.77 -9.79
C ALA A 92 5.00 8.23 -9.26
N ALA A 93 4.10 8.99 -9.89
CA ALA A 93 3.73 10.34 -9.45
C ALA A 93 3.17 10.37 -8.01
N GLU A 94 2.61 9.26 -7.53
CA GLU A 94 2.13 9.13 -6.16
C GLU A 94 3.26 9.12 -5.13
N PHE A 95 4.50 8.85 -5.53
CA PHE A 95 5.67 8.86 -4.65
C PHE A 95 6.47 10.18 -4.73
N ALA A 96 6.23 11.00 -5.75
CA ALA A 96 7.01 12.20 -6.06
C ALA A 96 6.87 13.36 -5.06
N THR A 97 5.91 13.30 -4.13
CA THR A 97 5.60 14.38 -3.17
C THR A 97 5.88 14.03 -1.70
N SER A 98 6.64 12.96 -1.47
CA SER A 98 7.00 12.46 -0.13
C SER A 98 8.02 13.36 0.58
#